data_AF-A0AAV1M729-F1
#
_entry.id   AF-A0AAV1M729-F1
#
_cell.length_a   1.000
_cell.length_b   1.000
_cell.length_c   1.000
_cell.angle_alpha   90.00
_cell.angle_beta   90.00
_cell.angle_gamma   90.00
#
_symmetry.space_group_name_H-M   'P 1'
#
loop_
_entity.id
_entity.type
_entity.pdbx_description
1 polymer ?
#
loop_
_entity_poly.entity_id
_entity_poly.type
_entity_poly.pdbx_seq_one_letter_code
_entity_poly.pdbx_strand_id
1 'polypeptide(L)'
;MDNAPYHSVQKSKPPTSSSKKADVVKWLNDNNIVADMSMLKVELLHLVAINKPARPKYVLDEMAKEAGHNVMRLPPYHCQYNAIELIWA
;
A
#
# COMPACT_ATOMS: atom_id res chain seq x y z
N MET A 1 -4.80 15.25 -3.22
CA MET A 1 -3.88 14.32 -3.88
C MET A 1 -4.60 13.60 -4.99
N ASP A 2 -4.13 13.81 -6.21
CA ASP A 2 -4.47 13.00 -7.37
C ASP A 2 -3.86 11.59 -7.25
N ASN A 3 -4.15 10.73 -8.23
CA ASN A 3 -3.79 9.32 -8.18
C ASN A 3 -2.50 9.00 -8.95
N ALA A 4 -1.62 9.98 -9.16
CA ALA A 4 -0.37 9.73 -9.88
C ALA A 4 0.49 8.66 -9.16
N PRO A 5 1.19 7.78 -9.88
CA PRO A 5 1.86 6.62 -9.28
C PRO A 5 2.84 6.97 -8.16
N TYR A 6 3.55 8.08 -8.29
CA TYR A 6 4.54 8.56 -7.32
C TYR A 6 3.89 9.09 -6.04
N HIS A 7 2.65 9.58 -6.10
CA HIS A 7 1.89 9.96 -4.92
C HIS A 7 1.31 8.74 -4.19
N SER A 8 1.18 7.59 -4.84
CA SER A 8 0.52 6.39 -4.32
C SER A 8 1.49 5.26 -3.96
N VAL A 9 2.75 5.60 -3.62
CA VAL A 9 3.74 4.62 -3.15
C VAL A 9 3.35 4.12 -1.74
N GLN A 10 3.11 2.82 -1.61
CA GLN A 10 2.72 2.20 -0.34
C GLN A 10 3.94 1.95 0.56
N LYS A 11 3.83 2.32 1.85
CA LYS A 11 4.90 2.16 2.85
C LYS A 11 5.19 0.69 3.17
N SER A 12 4.13 -0.12 3.28
CA SER A 12 4.23 -1.57 3.50
C SER A 12 3.34 -2.27 2.48
N LYS A 13 3.87 -2.42 1.26
CA LYS A 13 3.14 -3.04 0.16
C LYS A 13 2.96 -4.54 0.46
N PRO A 14 1.72 -5.05 0.54
CA PRO A 14 1.50 -6.48 0.75
C PRO A 14 2.06 -7.29 -0.43
N PRO A 15 2.76 -8.39 -0.16
CA PRO A 15 3.28 -9.28 -1.21
C PRO A 15 2.12 -9.99 -1.92
N THR A 16 2.37 -10.39 -3.17
CA THR A 16 1.38 -11.02 -4.06
C THR A 16 1.81 -12.45 -4.42
N SER A 17 0.97 -13.18 -5.14
CA SER A 17 1.31 -14.54 -5.63
C SER A 17 2.57 -14.58 -6.50
N SER A 18 2.91 -13.47 -7.16
CA SER A 18 4.14 -13.26 -7.92
C SER A 18 5.37 -12.94 -7.06
N SER A 19 5.22 -12.58 -5.79
CA SER A 19 6.35 -12.33 -4.88
C SER A 19 7.10 -13.61 -4.53
N LYS A 20 8.39 -13.49 -4.21
CA LYS A 20 9.18 -14.65 -3.76
C LYS A 20 8.70 -15.07 -2.37
N LYS A 21 8.77 -16.36 -2.06
CA LYS A 21 8.33 -16.89 -0.76
C LYS A 21 9.06 -16.21 0.41
N ALA A 22 10.36 -15.95 0.25
CA ALA A 22 11.15 -15.22 1.23
C ALA A 22 10.62 -13.80 1.50
N ASP A 23 10.19 -13.08 0.47
CA ASP A 23 9.62 -11.73 0.63
C ASP A 23 8.28 -11.78 1.36
N VAL A 24 7.48 -12.84 1.12
CA VAL A 24 6.20 -13.06 1.81
C VAL A 24 6.43 -13.29 3.31
N VAL A 25 7.37 -14.19 3.65
CA VAL A 25 7.74 -14.48 5.04
C VAL A 25 8.29 -13.24 5.73
N LYS A 26 9.20 -12.51 5.06
CA LYS A 26 9.75 -11.26 5.59
C LYS A 26 8.66 -10.25 5.90
N TRP A 27 7.74 -10.00 4.96
CA TRP A 27 6.64 -9.06 5.18
C TRP A 27 5.75 -9.48 6.36
N LEU A 28 5.44 -10.78 6.51
CA LEU A 28 4.65 -11.27 7.65
C LEU A 28 5.38 -11.03 8.98
N ASN A 29 6.67 -11.35 9.05
CA ASN A 29 7.47 -11.11 10.26
C ASN A 29 7.63 -9.62 10.57
N ASP A 30 7.80 -8.76 9.56
CA ASP A 30 7.85 -7.29 9.72
C ASP A 30 6.51 -6.73 10.27
N ASN A 31 5.39 -7.43 10.05
CA ASN A 31 4.08 -7.12 10.61
C ASN A 31 3.78 -7.89 11.93
N ASN A 32 4.79 -8.48 12.57
CA ASN A 32 4.69 -9.27 13.80
C ASN A 32 3.82 -10.54 13.67
N ILE A 33 3.76 -11.13 12.48
CA ILE A 33 3.06 -12.40 12.23
C ILE A 33 4.12 -13.48 12.05
N VAL A 34 4.09 -14.48 12.93
CA VAL A 34 5.04 -15.60 12.87
C VAL A 34 4.83 -16.38 11.58
N ALA A 35 5.83 -16.31 10.69
CA ALA A 35 5.83 -17.02 9.41
C ALA A 35 7.21 -17.62 9.16
N ASP A 36 7.21 -18.84 8.61
CA ASP A 36 8.43 -19.58 8.32
C ASP A 36 8.44 -20.13 6.88
N MET A 37 9.65 -20.39 6.38
CA MET A 37 9.85 -20.96 5.04
C MET A 37 9.41 -22.42 4.92
N SER A 38 9.11 -23.12 6.01
CA SER A 38 8.48 -24.45 6.00
C SER A 38 7.00 -24.44 5.59
N MET A 39 6.27 -23.35 5.84
CA MET A 39 4.83 -23.25 5.52
C MET A 39 4.56 -23.24 4.02
N LEU A 40 3.37 -23.64 3.58
CA LEU A 40 3.03 -23.56 2.16
C LEU A 40 2.88 -22.11 1.71
N LYS A 41 3.29 -21.81 0.46
CA LYS A 41 3.15 -20.45 -0.10
C LYS A 41 1.68 -19.99 -0.09
N VAL A 42 0.74 -20.91 -0.27
CA VAL A 42 -0.70 -20.62 -0.24
C VAL A 42 -1.15 -20.18 1.16
N GLU A 43 -0.69 -20.86 2.21
CA GLU A 43 -0.99 -20.51 3.61
C GLU A 43 -0.40 -19.15 3.98
N LEU A 44 0.84 -18.89 3.57
CA LEU A 44 1.48 -17.59 3.77
C LEU A 44 0.70 -16.46 3.08
N LEU A 45 0.25 -16.66 1.84
CA LEU A 45 -0.58 -15.67 1.14
C LEU A 45 -1.96 -15.50 1.78
N HIS A 46 -2.52 -16.54 2.38
CA HIS A 46 -3.76 -16.44 3.16
C HIS A 46 -3.56 -15.58 4.41
N LEU A 47 -2.46 -15.78 5.14
CA LEU A 47 -2.10 -14.93 6.28
C LEU A 47 -1.91 -13.47 5.86
N VAL A 48 -1.27 -13.21 4.72
CA VAL A 48 -1.16 -11.85 4.18
C VAL A 48 -2.54 -11.27 3.88
N ALA A 49 -3.45 -12.06 3.28
CA ALA A 49 -4.78 -11.60 2.92
C ALA A 49 -5.65 -11.22 4.14
N ILE A 50 -5.52 -11.96 5.24
CA ILE A 50 -6.23 -11.69 6.50
C ILE A 50 -5.64 -10.47 7.23
N ASN A 51 -4.31 -10.32 7.22
CA ASN A 51 -3.64 -9.32 8.05
C ASN A 51 -3.30 -8.02 7.30
N LYS A 52 -3.48 -7.95 5.98
CA LYS A 52 -3.25 -6.70 5.25
C LYS A 52 -4.22 -5.62 5.72
N PRO A 53 -3.76 -4.37 5.86
CA PRO A 53 -4.64 -3.27 6.25
C PRO A 53 -5.71 -3.04 5.17
N ALA A 54 -6.94 -2.77 5.60
CA ALA A 54 -8.07 -2.48 4.70
C ALA A 54 -7.81 -1.23 3.83
N ARG A 55 -7.04 -0.27 4.35
CA ARG A 55 -6.63 0.93 3.63
C ARG A 55 -5.10 0.93 3.48
N PRO A 56 -4.57 1.09 2.25
CA PRO A 56 -3.14 1.21 2.05
C PRO A 56 -2.62 2.48 2.73
N LYS A 57 -1.48 2.37 3.41
CA LYS A 57 -0.74 3.53 3.92
C LYS A 57 0.28 3.97 2.89
N TYR A 58 0.21 5.24 2.48
CA TYR A 58 1.13 5.81 1.50
C TYR A 58 2.25 6.56 2.20
N VAL A 59 3.47 6.50 1.63
CA VAL A 59 4.65 7.16 2.20
C VAL A 59 4.42 8.66 2.34
N LEU A 60 3.88 9.30 1.29
CA LEU A 60 3.60 10.74 1.28
C LEU A 60 2.58 11.14 2.36
N ASP A 61 1.54 10.33 2.55
CA ASP A 61 0.48 10.63 3.52
C ASP A 61 1.03 10.57 4.96
N GLU A 62 1.92 9.63 5.24
CA GLU A 62 2.59 9.52 6.53
C GLU A 62 3.55 10.70 6.77
N MET A 63 4.35 11.08 5.76
CA MET A 63 5.23 12.25 5.85
C MET A 63 4.45 13.55 6.08
N ALA A 64 3.33 13.74 5.35
CA ALA A 64 2.47 14.89 5.54
C ALA A 64 1.84 14.91 6.94
N LYS A 65 1.42 13.75 7.44
CA LYS A 65 0.86 13.61 8.78
C LYS A 65 1.89 13.93 9.87
N GLU A 66 3.14 13.49 9.71
CA GLU A 66 4.26 13.84 10.60
C GLU A 66 4.51 15.35 10.64
N ALA A 67 4.31 16.05 9.52
CA ALA A 67 4.36 17.50 9.43
C ALA A 67 3.09 18.22 9.92
N GLY A 68 2.08 17.49 10.43
CA GLY A 68 0.82 18.06 10.93
C GLY A 68 -0.23 18.35 9.84
N HIS A 69 -0.06 17.79 8.64
CA HIS A 69 -0.98 17.96 7.52
C HIS A 69 -1.80 16.70 7.25
N ASN A 70 -3.08 16.88 6.90
CA ASN A 70 -3.94 15.77 6.48
C ASN A 70 -4.09 15.77 4.96
N VAL A 71 -3.85 14.62 4.32
CA VAL A 71 -3.91 14.48 2.86
C VAL A 71 -5.28 13.95 2.44
N MET A 72 -6.03 14.75 1.68
CA MET A 72 -7.27 14.32 1.03
C MET A 72 -6.96 13.78 -0.36
N ARG A 73 -7.42 12.56 -0.67
CA ARG A 73 -7.22 11.92 -1.98
C ARG A 73 -8.49 11.97 -2.84
N LEU A 74 -8.30 12.18 -4.14
CA LEU A 74 -9.38 12.13 -5.11
C LEU A 74 -9.81 10.67 -5.38
N PRO A 75 -11.09 10.42 -5.71
CA PRO A 75 -11.52 9.12 -6.21
C PRO A 75 -10.74 8.76 -7.49
N PRO A 76 -10.35 7.49 -7.68
CA PRO A 76 -9.72 7.05 -8.91
C PRO A 76 -10.59 7.36 -10.14
N TYR A 77 -9.96 7.76 -11.25
CA TYR A 77 -10.63 8.05 -12.54
C TYR A 77 -11.63 9.22 -12.54
N HIS A 78 -11.56 10.13 -11.58
CA HIS A 78 -12.40 11.33 -11.54
C HIS A 78 -11.55 12.59 -11.78
N CYS A 79 -11.02 12.72 -12.99
CA CYS A 79 -10.14 13.85 -13.38
C CYS A 79 -10.83 15.21 -13.27
N GLN A 80 -12.17 15.27 -13.35
CA GLN A 80 -12.96 16.51 -13.15
C GLN A 80 -12.74 17.16 -11.77
N TYR A 81 -12.23 16.43 -10.79
CA TYR A 81 -11.91 16.95 -9.45
C TYR A 81 -10.44 17.37 -9.32
N ASN A 82 -9.63 17.19 -10.36
CA ASN A 82 -8.24 17.61 -10.39
C ASN A 82 -8.12 18.96 -11.08
N ALA A 83 -7.98 20.03 -10.29
CA ALA A 83 -7.88 21.38 -10.81
C ALA A 83 -6.69 21.58 -11.77
N ILE A 84 -5.60 20.83 -11.60
CA ILE A 84 -4.44 20.93 -12.48
C ILE A 84 -4.77 20.41 -13.90
N GLU A 85 -5.51 19.31 -14.00
CA GLU A 85 -5.92 18.74 -15.29
C GLU A 85 -6.86 19.69 -16.02
N LEU A 86 -7.71 20.44 -15.30
CA LEU A 86 -8.64 21.39 -15.89
C LEU A 86 -7.97 22.68 -16.39
N ILE A 87 -6.91 23.14 -15.72
CA ILE A 87 -6.22 24.39 -16.10
C ILE A 87 -5.29 24.18 -17.31
N TRP A 88 -4.79 22.96 -17.50
CA TRP A 88 -3.82 22.61 -18.56
C TRP A 88 -4.42 21.72 -19.68
N ALA A 89 -5.75 21.56 -19.75
CA ALA A 89 -6.46 20.82 -20.78
C ALA A 89 -6.49 21.52 -22.15
#